data_AF-A0A2M7V013-F1
#
_entry.id   AF-A0A2M7V013-F1
#
_cell.length_a   1.000
_cell.length_b   1.000
_cell.length_c   1.000
_cell.angle_alpha   90.00
_cell.angle_beta   90.00
_cell.angle_gamma   90.00
#
_symmetry.space_group_name_H-M   'P 1'
#
loop_
_entity.id
_entity.type
_entity.pdbx_description
1 polymer ?
#
loop_
_entity_poly.entity_id
_entity_poly.type
_entity_poly.pdbx_seq_one_letter_code
_entity_poly.pdbx_strand_id
1 'polypeptide(L)'
;MNERVKKADDLMRQGKSSLAVSIIKDVLKEMPEDPYLHYLLGIARMKCVRLFLAKRALEKADQLLPNHAENLRSLGWVKVMLGKVEEGRSDLRKAISLDLMNHLSYIDLAMSYFHYFNFKEGMEWLERGRALAPKDPYVLINIKTAKEMEREYSKYSASELQEMRKEKLTPEYQRFFRISMLQKYYTGKPLTQDEANEVQEEAWLNGAPASIITERQEREFVRPRDKSKSLKMEEILKKRKEIEKELSQMLKEINSPFNLGHIKDIIYHEEDSDDLMKIVSMFDRGGGAEELNQILEIVNDAWNYFPHKSLNGLCPMEKVLEYQEK
;
A
#
# COMPACT_ATOMS: atom_id res chain seq x y z
N MET A 1 -29.27 17.44 -26.77
CA MET A 1 -27.82 17.47 -26.46
C MET A 1 -27.53 18.14 -25.12
N ASN A 2 -27.72 19.47 -25.00
CA ASN A 2 -27.44 20.22 -23.76
C ASN A 2 -28.16 19.66 -22.53
N GLU A 3 -29.39 19.17 -22.67
CA GLU A 3 -30.10 18.55 -21.55
C GLU A 3 -29.49 17.23 -21.07
N ARG A 4 -28.98 16.38 -21.98
CA ARG A 4 -28.32 15.11 -21.61
C ARG A 4 -26.99 15.37 -20.90
N VAL A 5 -26.19 16.30 -21.43
CA VAL A 5 -24.92 16.69 -20.83
C VAL A 5 -25.13 17.35 -19.47
N LYS A 6 -26.08 18.29 -19.37
CA LYS A 6 -26.46 18.91 -18.09
C LYS A 6 -26.95 17.88 -17.07
N LYS A 7 -27.75 16.90 -17.51
CA LYS A 7 -28.20 15.79 -16.66
C LYS A 7 -27.01 14.96 -16.16
N ALA A 8 -26.00 14.70 -17.00
CA ALA A 8 -24.78 14.00 -16.58
C ALA A 8 -24.01 14.80 -15.52
N ASP A 9 -23.86 16.12 -15.69
CA ASP A 9 -23.24 17.00 -14.70
C ASP A 9 -23.98 16.99 -13.35
N ASP A 10 -25.31 17.08 -13.39
CA ASP A 10 -26.13 17.05 -12.17
C ASP A 10 -26.04 15.69 -11.46
N LEU A 11 -25.98 14.58 -12.21
CA LEU A 11 -25.75 13.25 -11.65
C LEU A 11 -24.39 13.15 -10.98
N MET A 12 -23.33 13.73 -11.55
CA MET A 12 -22.01 13.76 -10.91
C MET A 12 -22.01 14.56 -9.60
N ARG A 13 -22.76 15.68 -9.52
CA ARG A 13 -22.93 16.45 -8.29
C ARG A 13 -23.71 15.69 -7.21
N GLN A 14 -24.67 14.86 -7.63
CA GLN A 14 -25.45 13.99 -6.74
C GLN A 14 -24.69 12.71 -6.31
N GLY A 15 -23.44 12.52 -6.74
CA GLY A 15 -22.66 11.31 -6.47
C GLY A 15 -23.08 10.09 -7.31
N LYS A 16 -23.99 10.26 -8.28
CA LYS A 16 -24.47 9.22 -9.20
C LYS A 16 -23.60 9.15 -10.46
N SER A 17 -22.27 9.17 -10.26
CA SER A 17 -21.29 9.32 -11.34
C SER A 17 -21.34 8.17 -12.35
N SER A 18 -21.71 6.95 -11.95
CA SER A 18 -21.85 5.85 -12.92
C SER A 18 -22.94 6.09 -13.95
N LEU A 19 -24.08 6.66 -13.54
CA LEU A 19 -25.16 7.02 -14.47
C LEU A 19 -24.72 8.12 -15.43
N ALA A 20 -23.90 9.06 -14.94
CA ALA A 20 -23.29 10.08 -15.79
C ALA A 20 -22.37 9.45 -16.85
N VAL A 21 -21.56 8.44 -16.51
CA VAL A 21 -20.73 7.69 -17.47
C VAL A 21 -21.59 7.13 -18.60
N SER A 22 -22.69 6.46 -18.30
CA SER A 22 -23.58 5.88 -19.33
C SER A 22 -24.16 6.95 -20.26
N ILE A 23 -24.68 8.05 -19.70
CA ILE A 23 -25.23 9.15 -20.50
C ILE A 23 -24.16 9.77 -21.40
N ILE A 24 -22.96 10.03 -20.87
CA ILE A 24 -21.87 10.65 -21.64
C ILE A 24 -21.42 9.70 -22.77
N LYS A 25 -21.30 8.39 -22.51
CA LYS A 25 -20.99 7.38 -23.53
C LYS A 25 -22.03 7.35 -24.64
N ASP A 26 -23.30 7.48 -24.33
CA ASP A 26 -24.36 7.52 -25.33
C ASP A 26 -24.31 8.78 -26.19
N VAL A 27 -24.03 9.94 -25.59
CA VAL A 27 -23.86 11.20 -26.36
C VAL A 27 -22.61 11.15 -27.23
N LEU A 28 -21.52 10.52 -26.77
CA LEU A 28 -20.29 10.33 -27.54
C LEU A 28 -20.48 9.48 -28.80
N LYS A 29 -21.51 8.62 -28.87
CA LYS A 29 -21.83 7.90 -30.12
C LYS A 29 -22.26 8.84 -31.25
N GLU A 30 -22.85 9.98 -30.90
CA GLU A 30 -23.29 11.00 -31.86
C GLU A 30 -22.16 12.01 -32.16
N MET A 31 -21.29 12.28 -31.18
CA MET A 31 -20.23 13.28 -31.27
C MET A 31 -18.89 12.72 -30.73
N PRO A 32 -18.25 11.80 -31.46
CA PRO A 32 -17.10 11.05 -30.95
C PRO A 32 -15.84 11.89 -30.72
N GLU A 33 -15.77 13.08 -31.31
CA GLU A 33 -14.59 13.97 -31.28
C GLU A 33 -14.84 15.25 -30.46
N ASP A 34 -15.87 15.29 -29.60
CA ASP A 34 -16.10 16.42 -28.70
C ASP A 34 -15.16 16.35 -27.48
N PRO A 35 -14.21 17.30 -27.32
CA PRO A 35 -13.24 17.29 -26.21
C PRO A 35 -13.92 17.44 -24.84
N TYR A 36 -15.02 18.18 -24.74
CA TYR A 36 -15.71 18.40 -23.48
C TYR A 36 -16.39 17.12 -23.00
N LEU A 37 -16.96 16.32 -23.91
CA LEU A 37 -17.54 15.03 -23.55
C LEU A 37 -16.49 14.03 -23.06
N HIS A 38 -15.31 14.00 -23.69
CA HIS A 38 -14.18 13.18 -23.21
C HIS A 38 -13.68 13.64 -21.85
N TYR A 39 -13.61 14.96 -21.62
CA TYR A 39 -13.28 15.54 -20.32
C TYR A 39 -14.28 15.09 -19.25
N LEU A 40 -15.59 15.27 -19.49
CA LEU A 40 -16.64 14.87 -18.55
C LEU A 40 -16.63 13.36 -18.29
N LEU A 41 -16.39 12.54 -19.32
CA LEU A 41 -16.24 11.09 -19.17
C LEU A 41 -15.07 10.75 -18.23
N GLY A 42 -13.95 11.46 -18.39
CA GLY A 42 -12.80 11.38 -17.50
C GLY A 42 -13.14 11.70 -16.05
N ILE A 43 -13.82 12.81 -15.80
CA ILE A 43 -14.26 13.22 -14.46
C ILE A 43 -15.21 12.19 -13.85
N ALA A 44 -16.20 11.73 -14.61
CA ALA A 44 -17.19 10.76 -14.14
C ALA A 44 -16.53 9.43 -13.77
N ARG A 45 -15.61 8.94 -14.62
CA ARG A 45 -14.83 7.71 -14.35
C ARG A 45 -13.90 7.85 -13.15
N MET A 46 -13.27 9.02 -12.98
CA MET A 46 -12.44 9.30 -11.81
C MET A 46 -13.25 9.25 -10.51
N LYS A 47 -14.44 9.85 -10.48
CA LYS A 47 -15.37 9.76 -9.33
C LYS A 47 -15.83 8.32 -9.06
N CYS A 48 -15.82 7.48 -10.07
CA CYS A 48 -16.09 6.04 -9.99
C CYS A 48 -14.85 5.18 -9.70
N VAL A 49 -13.70 5.82 -9.38
CA VAL A 49 -12.41 5.16 -9.09
C VAL A 49 -11.87 4.34 -10.27
N ARG A 50 -12.34 4.61 -11.49
CA ARG A 50 -11.85 4.01 -12.73
C ARG A 50 -10.72 4.86 -13.31
N LEU A 51 -9.57 4.86 -12.64
CA LEU A 51 -8.46 5.79 -12.88
C LEU A 51 -7.78 5.59 -14.23
N PHE A 52 -7.57 4.35 -14.68
CA PHE A 52 -6.99 4.09 -16.00
C PHE A 52 -7.95 4.50 -17.12
N LEU A 53 -9.24 4.17 -16.99
CA LEU A 53 -10.25 4.57 -17.95
C LEU A 53 -10.50 6.10 -17.94
N ALA A 54 -10.36 6.75 -16.79
CA ALA A 54 -10.40 8.21 -16.67
C ALA A 54 -9.21 8.85 -17.40
N LYS A 55 -7.99 8.33 -17.19
CA LYS A 55 -6.78 8.78 -17.88
C LYS A 55 -6.97 8.73 -19.40
N ARG A 56 -7.45 7.60 -19.94
CA ARG A 56 -7.68 7.46 -21.40
C ARG A 56 -8.64 8.52 -21.95
N ALA A 57 -9.74 8.80 -21.24
CA ALA A 57 -10.70 9.81 -21.66
C ALA A 57 -10.11 11.24 -21.60
N LEU A 58 -9.38 11.57 -20.53
CA LEU A 58 -8.72 12.87 -20.38
C LEU A 58 -7.57 13.08 -21.38
N GLU A 59 -6.85 12.01 -21.75
CA GLU A 59 -5.84 12.05 -22.81
C GLU A 59 -6.48 12.30 -24.18
N LYS A 60 -7.64 11.70 -24.48
CA LYS A 60 -8.39 12.00 -25.71
C LYS A 60 -8.90 13.45 -25.70
N ALA A 61 -9.36 13.96 -24.57
CA ALA A 61 -9.74 15.37 -24.42
C ALA A 61 -8.55 16.31 -24.66
N ASP A 62 -7.36 15.98 -24.15
CA ASP A 62 -6.13 16.78 -24.34
C ASP A 62 -5.64 16.76 -25.79
N GLN A 63 -5.76 15.61 -26.47
CA GLN A 63 -5.46 15.50 -27.90
C GLN A 63 -6.37 16.39 -28.76
N LEU A 64 -7.64 16.48 -28.40
CA LEU A 64 -8.65 17.24 -29.14
C LEU A 64 -8.61 18.74 -28.81
N LEU A 65 -8.30 19.09 -27.56
CA LEU A 65 -8.18 20.45 -27.08
C LEU A 65 -6.94 20.59 -26.18
N PRO A 66 -5.75 20.76 -26.78
CA PRO A 66 -4.51 20.89 -26.02
C PRO A 66 -4.46 22.20 -25.24
N ASN A 67 -3.70 22.20 -24.14
CA ASN A 67 -3.52 23.38 -23.25
C ASN A 67 -4.83 23.88 -22.61
N HIS A 68 -5.81 23.01 -22.43
CA HIS A 68 -6.99 23.32 -21.64
C HIS A 68 -6.70 23.14 -20.14
N ALA A 69 -6.73 24.23 -19.36
CA ALA A 69 -6.30 24.24 -17.96
C ALA A 69 -7.04 23.20 -17.09
N GLU A 70 -8.37 23.13 -17.16
CA GLU A 70 -9.18 22.19 -16.36
C GLU A 70 -8.95 20.72 -16.75
N ASN A 71 -8.68 20.45 -18.03
CA ASN A 71 -8.38 19.10 -18.48
C ASN A 71 -7.00 18.66 -17.98
N LEU A 72 -5.99 19.54 -18.09
CA LEU A 72 -4.65 19.29 -17.54
C LEU A 72 -4.65 19.13 -16.02
N ARG A 73 -5.46 19.91 -15.31
CA ARG A 73 -5.65 19.76 -13.86
C ARG A 73 -6.12 18.34 -13.53
N SER A 74 -7.18 17.90 -14.21
CA SER A 74 -7.80 16.60 -13.99
C SER A 74 -6.90 15.45 -14.41
N LEU A 75 -6.23 15.56 -15.56
CA LEU A 75 -5.27 14.57 -16.05
C LEU A 75 -4.06 14.47 -15.12
N GLY A 76 -3.56 15.61 -14.63
CA GLY A 76 -2.47 15.67 -13.67
C GLY A 76 -2.81 14.96 -12.36
N TRP A 77 -4.00 15.23 -11.81
CA TRP A 77 -4.49 14.52 -10.63
C TRP A 77 -4.62 13.01 -10.86
N VAL A 78 -5.20 12.58 -11.98
CA VAL A 78 -5.31 11.15 -12.32
C VAL A 78 -3.93 10.50 -12.45
N LYS A 79 -2.94 11.17 -13.06
CA LYS A 79 -1.55 10.68 -13.14
C LYS A 79 -0.93 10.52 -11.75
N VAL A 80 -1.13 11.45 -10.82
CA VAL A 80 -0.68 11.32 -9.43
C VAL A 80 -1.27 10.08 -8.78
N MET A 81 -2.58 9.84 -8.94
CA MET A 81 -3.28 8.69 -8.38
C MET A 81 -2.89 7.36 -9.04
N LEU A 82 -2.37 7.40 -10.26
CA LEU A 82 -1.79 6.26 -10.96
C LEU A 82 -0.31 6.00 -10.59
N GLY A 83 0.27 6.80 -9.68
CA GLY A 83 1.66 6.68 -9.26
C GLY A 83 2.66 7.41 -10.17
N LYS A 84 2.19 8.07 -11.24
CA LYS A 84 3.00 8.93 -12.12
C LYS A 84 3.13 10.34 -11.51
N VAL A 85 3.69 10.40 -10.31
CA VAL A 85 3.62 11.57 -9.43
C VAL A 85 4.19 12.83 -10.06
N GLU A 86 5.42 12.78 -10.55
CA GLU A 86 6.06 13.98 -11.11
C GLU A 86 5.50 14.38 -12.47
N GLU A 87 5.08 13.41 -13.31
CA GLU A 87 4.33 13.72 -14.53
C GLU A 87 3.02 14.46 -14.20
N GLY A 88 2.27 13.96 -13.21
CA GLY A 88 1.00 14.57 -12.80
C GLY A 88 1.18 15.95 -12.15
N ARG A 89 2.21 16.12 -11.31
CA ARG A 89 2.57 17.43 -10.75
C ARG A 89 3.01 18.42 -11.82
N SER A 90 3.70 17.96 -12.86
CA SER A 90 4.05 18.80 -14.01
C SER A 90 2.80 19.32 -14.72
N ASP A 91 1.83 18.45 -14.99
CA ASP A 91 0.55 18.85 -15.60
C ASP A 91 -0.24 19.82 -14.72
N LEU A 92 -0.26 19.61 -13.40
CA LEU A 92 -0.89 20.52 -12.44
C LEU A 92 -0.22 21.90 -12.43
N ARG A 93 1.12 21.97 -12.47
CA ARG A 93 1.83 23.26 -12.60
C ARG A 93 1.54 23.93 -13.93
N LYS A 94 1.41 23.16 -15.02
CA LYS A 94 1.00 23.69 -16.32
C LYS A 94 -0.43 24.22 -16.28
N ALA A 95 -1.37 23.52 -15.65
CA ALA A 95 -2.74 24.00 -15.43
C ALA A 95 -2.76 25.33 -14.67
N ILE A 96 -1.96 25.46 -13.59
CA ILE A 96 -1.78 26.72 -12.86
C ILE A 96 -1.26 27.83 -13.78
N SER A 97 -0.26 27.55 -14.63
CA SER A 97 0.28 28.57 -15.54
C SER A 97 -0.71 29.04 -16.61
N LEU A 98 -1.71 28.21 -16.95
CA LEU A 98 -2.74 28.52 -17.92
C LEU A 98 -3.94 29.25 -17.29
N ASP A 99 -4.23 29.00 -16.01
CA ASP A 99 -5.24 29.71 -15.23
C ASP A 99 -4.75 29.96 -13.80
N LEU A 100 -4.19 31.16 -13.60
CA LEU A 100 -3.62 31.58 -12.32
C LEU A 100 -4.67 31.80 -11.24
N MET A 101 -5.95 32.00 -11.60
CA MET A 101 -7.03 32.33 -10.67
C MET A 101 -7.79 31.09 -10.18
N ASN A 102 -7.55 29.94 -10.79
CA ASN A 102 -8.17 28.69 -10.39
C ASN A 102 -7.48 28.07 -9.17
N HIS A 103 -8.00 28.42 -7.99
CA HIS A 103 -7.55 27.90 -6.70
C HIS A 103 -7.58 26.36 -6.61
N LEU A 104 -8.45 25.66 -7.37
CA LEU A 104 -8.53 24.19 -7.34
C LEU A 104 -7.24 23.55 -7.86
N SER A 105 -6.58 24.15 -8.84
CA SER A 105 -5.29 23.62 -9.36
C SER A 105 -4.19 23.65 -8.29
N TYR A 106 -4.19 24.69 -7.45
CA TYR A 106 -3.25 24.80 -6.33
C TYR A 106 -3.56 23.77 -5.23
N ILE A 107 -4.83 23.53 -4.94
CA ILE A 107 -5.26 22.50 -3.99
C ILE A 107 -4.86 21.11 -4.48
N ASP A 108 -5.13 20.76 -5.75
CA ASP A 108 -4.78 19.45 -6.30
C ASP A 108 -3.26 19.22 -6.26
N LEU A 109 -2.46 20.25 -6.55
CA LEU A 109 -1.01 20.20 -6.42
C LEU A 109 -0.59 20.00 -4.96
N ALA A 110 -1.18 20.74 -4.02
CA ALA A 110 -0.93 20.58 -2.59
C ALA A 110 -1.27 19.16 -2.09
N MET A 111 -2.45 18.64 -2.45
CA MET A 111 -2.89 17.30 -2.08
C MET A 111 -1.98 16.22 -2.68
N SER A 112 -1.42 16.44 -3.87
CA SER A 112 -0.38 15.57 -4.41
C SER A 112 0.86 15.52 -3.52
N TYR A 113 1.24 16.60 -2.84
CA TYR A 113 2.37 16.62 -1.92
C TYR A 113 2.03 15.93 -0.59
N PHE A 114 0.86 16.21 -0.01
CA PHE A 114 0.40 15.54 1.20
C PHE A 114 0.26 14.03 1.04
N HIS A 115 -0.23 13.56 -0.10
CA HIS A 115 -0.36 12.13 -0.39
C HIS A 115 0.98 11.38 -0.26
N TYR A 116 2.10 12.07 -0.51
CA TYR A 116 3.47 11.55 -0.42
C TYR A 116 4.27 12.13 0.75
N PHE A 117 3.60 12.62 1.80
CA PHE A 117 4.23 13.11 3.04
C PHE A 117 5.19 14.30 2.84
N ASN A 118 4.98 15.10 1.80
CA ASN A 118 5.67 16.39 1.62
C ASN A 118 4.80 17.50 2.22
N PHE A 119 4.73 17.56 3.56
CA PHE A 119 3.83 18.48 4.25
C PHE A 119 4.19 19.94 4.00
N LYS A 120 5.48 20.26 4.00
CA LYS A 120 5.97 21.63 3.78
C LYS A 120 5.55 22.17 2.41
N GLU A 121 5.91 21.49 1.33
CA GLU A 121 5.56 21.90 -0.03
C GLU A 121 4.04 21.89 -0.24
N GLY A 122 3.34 20.89 0.32
CA GLY A 122 1.88 20.82 0.28
C GLY A 122 1.23 22.07 0.88
N MET A 123 1.69 22.50 2.07
CA MET A 123 1.16 23.69 2.73
C MET A 123 1.45 24.97 1.93
N GLU A 124 2.64 25.11 1.35
CA GLU A 124 2.97 26.27 0.51
C GLU A 124 2.01 26.44 -0.68
N TRP A 125 1.69 25.35 -1.38
CA TRP A 125 0.72 25.38 -2.49
C TRP A 125 -0.71 25.60 -2.01
N LEU A 126 -1.09 24.97 -0.89
CA LEU A 126 -2.44 25.09 -0.34
C LEU A 126 -2.72 26.52 0.12
N GLU A 127 -1.73 27.19 0.70
CA GLU A 127 -1.82 28.59 1.13
C GLU A 127 -1.97 29.55 -0.06
N ARG A 128 -1.32 29.28 -1.20
CA ARG A 128 -1.55 30.03 -2.44
C ARG A 128 -2.99 29.86 -2.93
N GLY A 129 -3.52 28.64 -2.91
CA GLY A 129 -4.94 28.39 -3.23
C GLY A 129 -5.88 29.13 -2.29
N ARG A 130 -5.57 29.13 -0.98
CA ARG A 130 -6.36 29.86 0.03
C ARG A 130 -6.35 31.37 -0.18
N ALA A 131 -5.23 31.95 -0.61
CA ALA A 131 -5.16 33.38 -0.90
C ALA A 131 -6.14 33.82 -2.01
N LEU A 132 -6.39 32.94 -2.99
CA LEU A 132 -7.34 33.19 -4.08
C LEU A 132 -8.80 33.02 -3.66
N ALA A 133 -9.08 32.07 -2.75
CA ALA A 133 -10.45 31.74 -2.33
C ALA A 133 -10.54 31.47 -0.80
N PRO A 134 -10.35 32.49 0.06
CA PRO A 134 -10.15 32.29 1.50
C PRO A 134 -11.38 31.81 2.27
N LYS A 135 -12.58 31.95 1.69
CA LYS A 135 -13.86 31.53 2.27
C LYS A 135 -14.47 30.32 1.58
N ASP A 136 -13.79 29.76 0.58
CA ASP A 136 -14.29 28.59 -0.13
C ASP A 136 -14.30 27.37 0.82
N PRO A 137 -15.46 26.71 1.03
CA PRO A 137 -15.55 25.57 1.93
C PRO A 137 -14.59 24.43 1.58
N TYR A 138 -14.33 24.19 0.29
CA TYR A 138 -13.42 23.16 -0.18
C TYR A 138 -11.97 23.49 0.19
N VAL A 139 -11.55 24.75 0.06
CA VAL A 139 -10.24 25.22 0.55
C VAL A 139 -10.11 24.99 2.06
N LEU A 140 -11.13 25.41 2.82
CA LEU A 140 -11.10 25.34 4.28
C LEU A 140 -11.04 23.90 4.79
N ILE A 141 -11.78 22.99 4.15
CA ILE A 141 -11.73 21.55 4.45
C ILE A 141 -10.34 20.99 4.17
N ASN A 142 -9.75 21.29 3.01
CA ASN A 142 -8.40 20.78 2.69
C ASN A 142 -7.32 21.34 3.63
N ILE A 143 -7.42 22.59 4.08
CA ILE A 143 -6.52 23.15 5.10
C ILE A 143 -6.64 22.39 6.41
N LYS A 144 -7.87 22.11 6.86
CA LYS A 144 -8.10 21.33 8.07
C LYS A 144 -7.50 19.93 7.94
N THR A 145 -7.79 19.23 6.84
CA THR A 145 -7.25 17.90 6.56
C THR A 145 -5.72 17.89 6.50
N ALA A 146 -5.11 18.89 5.85
CA ALA A 146 -3.66 19.02 5.78
C ALA A 146 -3.01 19.14 7.17
N LYS A 147 -3.59 19.96 8.05
CA LYS A 147 -3.11 20.13 9.44
C LYS A 147 -3.31 18.88 10.29
N GLU A 148 -4.43 18.18 10.09
CA GLU A 148 -4.69 16.90 10.77
C GLU A 148 -3.67 15.84 10.33
N MET A 149 -3.38 15.75 9.04
CA MET A 149 -2.33 14.86 8.53
C MET A 149 -0.95 15.27 9.08
N GLU A 150 -0.56 16.54 9.00
CA GLU A 150 0.74 16.98 9.53
C GLU A 150 0.89 16.64 11.02
N ARG A 151 -0.17 16.81 11.82
CA ARG A 151 -0.20 16.41 13.23
C ARG A 151 -0.13 14.90 13.43
N GLU A 152 -0.87 14.11 12.65
CA GLU A 152 -0.86 12.64 12.76
C GLU A 152 0.53 12.07 12.48
N TYR A 153 1.23 12.66 11.51
CA TYR A 153 2.55 12.22 11.07
C TYR A 153 3.72 12.95 11.76
N SER A 154 3.45 13.87 12.70
CA SER A 154 4.51 14.62 13.40
C SER A 154 5.36 13.76 14.34
N LYS A 155 4.89 12.54 14.65
CA LYS A 155 5.63 11.55 15.45
C LYS A 155 6.77 10.87 14.68
N TYR A 156 6.79 11.00 13.36
CA TYR A 156 7.82 10.42 12.50
C TYR A 156 8.91 11.46 12.20
N SER A 157 10.16 11.02 12.23
CA SER A 157 11.29 11.80 11.76
C SER A 157 11.24 12.02 10.23
N ALA A 158 12.00 13.00 9.75
CA ALA A 158 12.12 13.24 8.31
C ALA A 158 12.63 12.02 7.53
N SER A 159 13.52 11.22 8.12
CA SER A 159 14.04 9.98 7.51
C SER A 159 12.94 8.92 7.37
N GLU A 160 12.13 8.72 8.42
CA GLU A 160 11.02 7.77 8.38
C GLU A 160 9.97 8.18 7.34
N LEU A 161 9.61 9.47 7.28
CA LEU A 161 8.69 9.97 6.24
C LEU A 161 9.25 9.79 4.82
N GLN A 162 10.57 9.93 4.66
CA GLN A 162 11.24 9.66 3.37
C GLN A 162 11.17 8.18 3.00
N GLU A 163 11.35 7.26 3.95
CA GLU A 163 11.20 5.82 3.72
C GLU A 163 9.76 5.44 3.39
N MET A 164 8.79 5.95 4.14
CA MET A 164 7.36 5.76 3.86
C MET A 164 6.98 6.29 2.47
N ARG A 165 7.58 7.40 2.04
CA ARG A 165 7.40 7.91 0.68
C ARG A 165 8.00 6.97 -0.37
N LYS A 166 9.21 6.45 -0.15
CA LYS A 166 9.84 5.48 -1.07
C LYS A 166 8.97 4.24 -1.19
N GLU A 167 8.45 3.73 -0.08
CA GLU A 167 7.51 2.61 -0.04
C GLU A 167 6.23 2.92 -0.83
N LYS A 168 5.62 4.08 -0.61
CA LYS A 168 4.46 4.53 -1.38
C LYS A 168 4.73 4.59 -2.88
N LEU A 169 5.93 4.94 -3.32
CA LEU A 169 6.29 5.06 -4.73
C LEU A 169 6.54 3.71 -5.42
N THR A 170 6.58 2.60 -4.67
CA THR A 170 6.74 1.27 -5.26
C THR A 170 5.55 0.89 -6.14
N PRO A 171 5.77 0.21 -7.28
CA PRO A 171 4.68 -0.29 -8.13
C PRO A 171 3.68 -1.18 -7.36
N GLU A 172 4.17 -1.97 -6.41
CA GLU A 172 3.38 -2.88 -5.58
C GLU A 172 2.42 -2.11 -4.67
N TYR A 173 2.92 -1.11 -3.94
CA TYR A 173 2.08 -0.26 -3.09
C TYR A 173 1.04 0.48 -3.93
N GLN A 174 1.45 1.06 -5.05
CA GLN A 174 0.57 1.82 -5.93
C GLN A 174 -0.55 0.95 -6.52
N ARG A 175 -0.21 -0.26 -6.95
CA ARG A 175 -1.20 -1.25 -7.42
C ARG A 175 -2.17 -1.62 -6.30
N PHE A 176 -1.66 -2.00 -5.13
CA PHE A 176 -2.49 -2.33 -3.96
C PHE A 176 -3.44 -1.20 -3.61
N PHE A 177 -2.92 0.02 -3.46
CA PHE A 177 -3.70 1.20 -3.11
C PHE A 177 -4.88 1.41 -4.07
N ARG A 178 -4.64 1.33 -5.38
CA ARG A 178 -5.69 1.46 -6.40
C ARG A 178 -6.72 0.33 -6.35
N ILE A 179 -6.29 -0.92 -6.17
CA ILE A 179 -7.21 -2.07 -6.03
C ILE A 179 -8.09 -1.87 -4.80
N SER A 180 -7.51 -1.49 -3.66
CA SER A 180 -8.25 -1.26 -2.42
C SER A 180 -9.26 -0.12 -2.55
N MET A 181 -8.90 0.98 -3.24
CA MET A 181 -9.87 2.04 -3.52
C MET A 181 -11.03 1.54 -4.39
N LEU A 182 -10.73 0.77 -5.44
CA LEU A 182 -11.71 0.22 -6.37
C LEU A 182 -12.67 -0.75 -5.66
N GLN A 183 -12.13 -1.69 -4.88
CA GLN A 183 -12.89 -2.61 -4.03
C GLN A 183 -13.78 -1.85 -3.03
N LYS A 184 -13.22 -0.89 -2.29
CA LYS A 184 -13.97 -0.10 -1.31
C LYS A 184 -15.13 0.66 -1.96
N TYR A 185 -14.95 1.13 -3.20
CA TYR A 185 -15.98 1.84 -3.91
C TYR A 185 -17.12 0.93 -4.41
N TYR A 186 -16.83 -0.29 -4.86
CA TYR A 186 -17.82 -1.18 -5.52
C TYR A 186 -18.39 -2.29 -4.65
N THR A 187 -17.77 -2.61 -3.51
CA THR A 187 -18.26 -3.67 -2.61
C THR A 187 -19.69 -3.38 -2.17
N GLY A 188 -20.58 -4.37 -2.37
CA GLY A 188 -22.00 -4.28 -1.99
C GLY A 188 -22.87 -3.41 -2.90
N LYS A 189 -22.35 -2.88 -4.01
CA LYS A 189 -23.14 -2.11 -4.98
C LYS A 189 -23.66 -3.02 -6.10
N PRO A 190 -24.96 -2.95 -6.45
CA PRO A 190 -25.45 -3.58 -7.67
C PRO A 190 -24.85 -2.88 -8.88
N LEU A 191 -24.35 -3.64 -9.85
CA LEU A 191 -23.77 -3.13 -11.09
C LEU A 191 -24.64 -3.53 -12.27
N THR A 192 -24.83 -2.60 -13.20
CA THR A 192 -25.28 -2.94 -14.55
C THR A 192 -24.20 -3.73 -15.29
N GLN A 193 -24.57 -4.40 -16.39
CA GLN A 193 -23.59 -5.15 -17.19
C GLN A 193 -22.47 -4.25 -17.75
N ASP A 194 -22.80 -3.04 -18.20
CA ASP A 194 -21.81 -2.08 -18.73
C ASP A 194 -20.84 -1.62 -17.63
N GLU A 195 -21.34 -1.36 -16.41
CA GLU A 195 -20.48 -1.03 -15.27
C GLU A 195 -19.59 -2.20 -14.87
N ALA A 196 -20.13 -3.42 -14.84
CA ALA A 196 -19.35 -4.62 -14.55
C ALA A 196 -18.21 -4.76 -15.56
N ASN A 197 -18.47 -4.57 -16.85
CA ASN A 197 -17.45 -4.63 -17.90
C ASN A 197 -16.35 -3.57 -17.71
N GLU A 198 -16.70 -2.31 -17.42
CA GLU A 198 -15.70 -1.26 -17.18
C GLU A 198 -14.89 -1.51 -15.90
N VAL A 199 -15.53 -2.05 -14.85
CA VAL A 199 -14.84 -2.42 -13.61
C VAL A 199 -13.87 -3.58 -13.85
N GLN A 200 -14.25 -4.57 -14.66
CA GLN A 200 -13.39 -5.67 -15.09
C GLN A 200 -12.17 -5.16 -15.88
N GLU A 201 -12.39 -4.25 -16.83
CA GLU A 201 -11.31 -3.65 -17.61
C GLU A 201 -10.37 -2.84 -16.72
N GLU A 202 -10.90 -2.02 -15.82
CA GLU A 202 -10.10 -1.24 -14.86
C GLU A 202 -9.27 -2.17 -13.94
N ALA A 203 -9.84 -3.28 -13.48
CA ALA A 203 -9.12 -4.32 -12.73
C ALA A 203 -7.91 -4.82 -13.50
N TRP A 204 -8.15 -5.22 -14.75
CA TRP A 204 -7.16 -5.82 -15.63
C TRP A 204 -6.03 -4.83 -15.94
N LEU A 205 -6.35 -3.56 -16.22
CA LEU A 205 -5.37 -2.49 -16.41
C LEU A 205 -4.53 -2.23 -15.16
N ASN A 206 -5.10 -2.47 -13.97
CA ASN A 206 -4.40 -2.42 -12.69
C ASN A 206 -3.70 -3.74 -12.34
N GLY A 207 -3.68 -4.71 -13.26
CA GLY A 207 -3.07 -6.03 -13.11
C GLY A 207 -3.83 -6.99 -12.18
N ALA A 208 -5.09 -6.72 -11.83
CA ALA A 208 -5.89 -7.56 -10.94
C ALA A 208 -7.00 -8.31 -11.70
N PRO A 209 -7.34 -9.56 -11.31
CA PRO A 209 -8.52 -10.22 -11.83
C PRO A 209 -9.80 -9.55 -11.29
N ALA A 210 -10.85 -9.55 -12.10
CA ALA A 210 -12.11 -8.88 -11.78
C ALA A 210 -12.85 -9.41 -10.55
N SER A 211 -12.73 -10.71 -10.26
CA SER A 211 -13.36 -11.38 -9.11
C SER A 211 -13.02 -10.69 -7.78
N ILE A 212 -11.84 -10.07 -7.72
CA ILE A 212 -11.34 -9.34 -6.55
C ILE A 212 -12.15 -8.09 -6.25
N ILE A 213 -12.90 -7.54 -7.21
CA ILE A 213 -13.63 -6.27 -7.02
C ILE A 213 -15.08 -6.49 -6.56
N THR A 214 -15.70 -7.62 -6.94
CA THR A 214 -17.14 -7.85 -6.75
C THR A 214 -17.47 -8.90 -5.70
N GLU A 215 -16.56 -9.83 -5.40
CA GLU A 215 -16.73 -10.77 -4.30
C GLU A 215 -16.17 -10.16 -3.01
N ARG A 216 -16.95 -10.18 -1.92
CA ARG A 216 -16.45 -9.86 -0.57
C ARG A 216 -15.52 -10.99 -0.14
N GLN A 217 -14.33 -11.06 -0.71
CA GLN A 217 -13.30 -11.95 -0.22
C GLN A 217 -12.61 -11.23 0.94
N GLU A 218 -12.87 -11.70 2.16
CA GLU A 218 -12.03 -11.43 3.33
C GLU A 218 -10.61 -12.04 3.18
N ARG A 219 -10.23 -12.50 1.98
CA ARG A 219 -8.87 -12.95 1.68
C ARG A 219 -7.99 -11.77 1.35
N GLU A 220 -7.40 -11.23 2.41
CA GLU A 220 -6.01 -10.77 2.50
C GLU A 220 -5.32 -10.55 1.14
N PHE A 221 -5.55 -9.38 0.56
CA PHE A 221 -4.54 -8.81 -0.30
C PHE A 221 -3.36 -8.47 0.61
N VAL A 222 -2.36 -9.35 0.61
CA VAL A 222 -1.15 -9.26 1.43
C VAL A 222 -0.63 -7.83 1.33
N ARG A 223 -0.62 -7.12 2.47
CA ARG A 223 0.02 -5.80 2.59
C ARG A 223 1.44 -5.92 2.02
N PRO A 224 2.01 -4.88 1.39
CA PRO A 224 3.43 -4.85 1.06
C PRO A 224 4.22 -5.29 2.30
N ARG A 225 5.03 -6.37 2.17
CA ARG A 225 5.71 -7.14 3.23
C ARG A 225 5.31 -6.70 4.64
N ASP A 226 4.47 -7.48 5.32
CA ASP A 226 4.12 -7.18 6.71
C ASP A 226 5.41 -6.95 7.52
N LYS A 227 5.72 -5.67 7.80
CA LYS A 227 6.96 -5.28 8.49
C LYS A 227 7.00 -5.95 9.86
N SER A 228 5.85 -6.23 10.47
CA SER A 228 5.71 -7.05 11.67
C SER A 228 6.30 -8.45 11.48
N LYS A 229 6.00 -9.12 10.37
CA LYS A 229 6.56 -10.44 10.05
C LYS A 229 8.05 -10.37 9.75
N SER A 230 8.49 -9.35 8.99
CA SER A 230 9.92 -9.15 8.72
C SER A 230 10.71 -8.88 10.01
N LEU A 231 10.18 -8.05 10.91
CA LEU A 231 10.78 -7.74 12.21
C LEU A 231 10.82 -8.97 13.13
N LYS A 232 9.70 -9.69 13.26
CA LYS A 232 9.64 -10.92 14.06
C LYS A 232 10.57 -12.02 13.50
N MET A 233 10.68 -12.12 12.19
CA MET A 233 11.63 -13.04 11.54
C MET A 233 13.08 -12.61 11.79
N GLU A 234 13.38 -11.32 11.73
CA GLU A 234 14.70 -10.77 12.07
C GLU A 234 15.05 -11.03 13.55
N GLU A 235 14.08 -10.93 14.47
CA GLU A 235 14.24 -11.26 15.88
C GLU A 235 14.56 -12.74 16.10
N ILE A 236 13.86 -13.65 15.42
CA ILE A 236 14.14 -15.09 15.46
C ILE A 236 15.56 -15.38 14.96
N LEU A 237 15.97 -14.79 13.84
CA LEU A 237 17.31 -14.97 13.28
C LEU A 237 18.39 -14.39 14.18
N LYS A 238 18.12 -13.28 14.88
CA LYS A 238 19.03 -12.70 15.86
C LYS A 238 19.21 -13.61 17.07
N LYS A 239 18.11 -14.07 17.68
CA LYS A 239 18.14 -14.98 18.83
C LYS A 239 18.83 -16.31 18.48
N ARG A 240 18.61 -16.84 17.27
CA ARG A 240 19.33 -18.02 16.75
C ARG A 240 20.85 -17.83 16.80
N LYS A 241 21.37 -16.68 16.33
CA LYS A 241 22.81 -16.38 16.36
C LYS A 241 23.36 -16.25 17.78
N GLU A 242 22.57 -15.69 18.70
CA GLU A 242 22.94 -15.58 20.12
C GLU A 242 23.10 -16.98 20.75
N ILE A 243 22.12 -17.86 20.53
CA ILE A 243 22.16 -19.25 21.01
C ILE A 243 23.35 -20.02 20.43
N GLU A 244 23.61 -19.90 19.12
CA GLU A 244 24.77 -20.55 18.49
C GLU A 244 26.10 -20.13 19.12
N LYS A 245 26.23 -18.84 19.44
CA LYS A 245 27.43 -18.29 20.08
C LYS A 245 27.58 -18.83 21.50
N GLU A 246 26.50 -18.85 22.27
CA GLU A 246 26.47 -19.30 23.66
C GLU A 246 26.79 -20.80 23.79
N LEU A 247 26.09 -21.66 23.04
CA LEU A 247 26.37 -23.09 23.01
C LEU A 247 27.82 -23.38 22.60
N SER A 248 28.32 -22.68 21.58
CA SER A 248 29.70 -22.85 21.13
C SER A 248 30.72 -22.42 22.19
N GLN A 249 30.40 -21.41 22.98
CA GLN A 249 31.26 -20.93 24.07
C GLN A 249 31.26 -21.93 25.23
N MET A 250 30.08 -22.39 25.65
CA MET A 250 29.93 -23.37 26.71
C MET A 250 30.66 -24.68 26.39
N LEU A 251 30.50 -25.22 25.17
CA LEU A 251 31.20 -26.45 24.74
C LEU A 251 32.74 -26.28 24.80
N LYS A 252 33.25 -25.09 24.48
CA LYS A 252 34.69 -24.79 24.55
C LYS A 252 35.19 -24.70 25.98
N GLU A 253 34.46 -24.02 26.86
CA GLU A 253 34.82 -23.87 28.28
C GLU A 253 34.93 -25.22 28.97
N ILE A 254 34.04 -26.15 28.62
CA ILE A 254 34.07 -27.50 29.13
C ILE A 254 34.94 -28.47 28.31
N ASN A 255 35.69 -27.98 27.32
CA ASN A 255 36.52 -28.81 26.43
C ASN A 255 35.78 -30.06 25.93
N SER A 256 34.51 -29.87 25.52
CA SER A 256 33.64 -30.96 25.09
C SER A 256 34.19 -31.60 23.82
N PRO A 257 34.10 -32.93 23.65
CA PRO A 257 34.39 -33.57 22.37
C PRO A 257 33.33 -33.23 21.30
N PHE A 258 32.19 -32.67 21.70
CA PHE A 258 31.10 -32.27 20.82
C PHE A 258 31.25 -30.82 20.35
N ASN A 259 30.58 -30.51 19.24
CA ASN A 259 30.53 -29.17 18.67
C ASN A 259 29.07 -28.80 18.34
N LEU A 260 28.82 -27.52 18.04
CA LEU A 260 27.50 -27.01 17.68
C LEU A 260 26.81 -27.80 16.55
N GLY A 261 27.58 -28.37 15.61
CA GLY A 261 27.06 -29.21 14.54
C GLY A 261 26.35 -30.46 15.06
N HIS A 262 26.87 -31.11 16.10
CA HIS A 262 26.24 -32.28 16.72
C HIS A 262 24.90 -31.92 17.36
N ILE A 263 24.84 -30.78 18.05
CA ILE A 263 23.59 -30.29 18.67
C ILE A 263 22.54 -30.01 17.59
N LYS A 264 22.93 -29.32 16.52
CA LYS A 264 22.03 -29.03 15.38
C LYS A 264 21.55 -30.31 14.69
N ASP A 265 22.41 -31.31 14.58
CA ASP A 265 22.08 -32.59 13.95
C ASP A 265 21.02 -33.36 14.77
N ILE A 266 21.18 -33.41 16.09
CA ILE A 266 20.18 -34.00 17.00
C ILE A 266 18.84 -33.28 16.88
N ILE A 267 18.84 -31.95 16.98
CA ILE A 267 17.60 -31.16 16.89
C ILE A 267 16.93 -31.32 15.51
N TYR A 268 17.72 -31.34 14.43
CA TYR A 268 17.15 -31.47 13.09
C TYR A 268 16.51 -32.85 12.88
N HIS A 269 17.14 -33.91 13.37
CA HIS A 269 16.68 -35.28 13.11
C HIS A 269 15.70 -35.85 14.13
N GLU A 270 15.56 -35.25 15.32
CA GLU A 270 14.63 -35.59 16.43
C GLU A 270 13.91 -36.93 16.25
N GLU A 271 14.46 -37.98 16.87
CA GLU A 271 14.00 -39.36 16.74
C GLU A 271 13.21 -39.83 17.98
N ASP A 272 13.55 -39.33 19.18
CA ASP A 272 13.03 -39.80 20.48
C ASP A 272 12.71 -38.65 21.47
N SER A 273 11.88 -38.93 22.48
CA SER A 273 11.57 -37.98 23.57
C SER A 273 12.77 -37.52 24.40
N ASP A 274 13.89 -38.24 24.32
CA ASP A 274 15.05 -38.05 25.17
C ASP A 274 16.18 -37.26 24.47
N ASP A 275 15.98 -36.81 23.23
CA ASP A 275 16.98 -36.09 22.44
C ASP A 275 17.43 -34.78 23.09
N LEU A 276 16.53 -34.11 23.81
CA LEU A 276 16.88 -32.95 24.62
C LEU A 276 17.90 -33.31 25.71
N MET A 277 17.72 -34.46 26.38
CA MET A 277 18.65 -34.93 27.41
C MET A 277 19.98 -35.41 26.81
N LYS A 278 19.96 -35.97 25.58
CA LYS A 278 21.20 -36.27 24.83
C LYS A 278 22.02 -34.99 24.64
N ILE A 279 21.39 -33.87 24.29
CA ILE A 279 22.07 -32.57 24.16
C ILE A 279 22.59 -32.08 25.52
N VAL A 280 21.79 -32.14 26.58
CA VAL A 280 22.21 -31.72 27.94
C VAL A 280 23.44 -32.49 28.39
N SER A 281 23.50 -33.81 28.15
CA SER A 281 24.65 -34.64 28.50
C SER A 281 25.95 -34.28 27.76
N MET A 282 25.89 -33.59 26.62
CA MET A 282 27.08 -33.06 25.93
C MET A 282 27.81 -31.98 26.74
N PHE A 283 27.11 -31.43 27.75
CA PHE A 283 27.61 -30.41 28.64
C PHE A 283 28.02 -30.94 30.03
N ASP A 284 27.82 -32.24 30.28
CA ASP A 284 27.97 -32.80 31.62
C ASP A 284 29.45 -33.01 32.03
N ARG A 285 29.84 -32.40 33.15
CA ARG A 285 31.13 -32.59 33.86
C ARG A 285 30.94 -33.05 35.31
N GLY A 286 29.72 -33.39 35.74
CA GLY A 286 29.39 -33.63 37.15
C GLY A 286 29.22 -32.34 37.98
N GLY A 287 28.76 -31.26 37.34
CA GLY A 287 28.55 -29.93 37.92
C GLY A 287 27.36 -29.81 38.88
N GLY A 288 27.28 -28.68 39.60
CA GLY A 288 26.20 -28.38 40.56
C GLY A 288 24.87 -28.01 39.88
N ALA A 289 23.78 -28.00 40.66
CA ALA A 289 22.42 -27.78 40.15
C ALA A 289 22.21 -26.45 39.38
N GLU A 290 23.01 -25.41 39.66
CA GLU A 290 22.94 -24.12 38.96
C GLU A 290 23.46 -24.18 37.51
N GLU A 291 24.53 -24.94 37.26
CA GLU A 291 25.07 -25.13 35.90
C GLU A 291 24.08 -25.92 35.04
N LEU A 292 23.43 -26.93 35.64
CA LEU A 292 22.40 -27.72 34.96
C LEU A 292 21.21 -26.85 34.52
N ASN A 293 20.77 -25.90 35.35
CA ASN A 293 19.67 -25.01 34.99
C ASN A 293 20.01 -24.11 33.79
N GLN A 294 21.22 -23.55 33.75
CA GLN A 294 21.67 -22.73 32.62
C GLN A 294 21.76 -23.56 31.32
N ILE A 295 22.29 -24.78 31.42
CA ILE A 295 22.34 -25.71 30.28
C ILE A 295 20.92 -26.05 29.80
N LEU A 296 19.99 -26.34 30.69
CA LEU A 296 18.60 -26.63 30.33
C LEU A 296 17.93 -25.45 29.63
N GLU A 297 18.17 -24.22 30.11
CA GLU A 297 17.61 -23.00 29.50
C GLU A 297 18.10 -22.83 28.06
N ILE A 298 19.42 -22.87 27.83
CA ILE A 298 19.98 -22.64 26.50
C ILE A 298 19.67 -23.78 25.52
N VAL A 299 19.58 -25.02 26.02
CA VAL A 299 19.18 -26.18 25.20
C VAL A 299 17.71 -26.09 24.82
N ASN A 300 16.84 -25.66 25.73
CA ASN A 300 15.43 -25.42 25.42
C ASN A 300 15.26 -24.25 24.42
N ASP A 301 16.07 -23.20 24.53
CA ASP A 301 16.13 -22.13 23.53
C ASP A 301 16.57 -22.67 22.17
N ALA A 302 17.62 -23.49 22.12
CA ALA A 302 18.07 -24.11 20.88
C ALA A 302 16.96 -24.96 20.23
N TRP A 303 16.23 -25.73 21.04
CA TRP A 303 15.09 -26.52 20.59
C TRP A 303 14.02 -25.66 19.91
N ASN A 304 13.72 -24.49 20.46
CA ASN A 304 12.67 -23.61 19.93
C ASN A 304 13.09 -22.77 18.72
N TYR A 305 14.39 -22.52 18.56
CA TYR A 305 14.91 -21.59 17.54
C TYR A 305 15.69 -22.26 16.40
N PHE A 306 16.08 -23.54 16.52
CA PHE A 306 16.76 -24.27 15.43
C PHE A 306 15.79 -25.07 14.55
N PRO A 307 16.14 -25.29 13.26
CA PRO A 307 15.31 -26.06 12.34
C PRO A 307 15.09 -27.52 12.74
N HIS A 308 13.87 -28.02 12.49
CA HIS A 308 13.48 -29.42 12.68
C HIS A 308 13.05 -30.05 11.36
N LYS A 309 13.39 -31.33 11.12
CA LYS A 309 12.95 -32.09 9.94
C LYS A 309 11.44 -32.31 9.95
N SER A 310 10.85 -32.59 11.13
CA SER A 310 9.41 -32.77 11.33
C SER A 310 8.59 -31.52 10.97
N LEU A 311 9.21 -30.33 11.03
CA LEU A 311 8.60 -29.04 10.72
C LEU A 311 8.94 -28.53 9.30
N ASN A 312 9.43 -29.40 8.41
CA ASN A 312 9.89 -29.07 7.06
C ASN A 312 11.05 -28.05 7.05
N GLY A 313 12.00 -28.19 7.97
CA GLY A 313 13.17 -27.31 8.06
C GLY A 313 12.91 -25.96 8.73
N LEU A 314 11.78 -25.82 9.43
CA LEU A 314 11.45 -24.65 10.25
C LEU A 314 11.67 -24.96 11.74
N CYS A 315 11.84 -23.93 12.55
CA CYS A 315 11.82 -24.05 14.01
C CYS A 315 10.41 -23.84 14.59
N PRO A 316 10.15 -24.27 15.84
CA PRO A 316 8.88 -24.01 16.53
C PRO A 316 8.45 -22.54 16.51
N MET A 317 9.37 -21.60 16.71
CA MET A 317 9.06 -20.16 16.67
C MET A 317 8.65 -19.67 15.28
N GLU A 318 9.28 -20.18 14.22
CA GLU A 318 8.87 -19.92 12.83
C GLU A 318 7.49 -20.51 12.55
N LYS A 319 7.17 -21.68 13.11
CA LYS A 319 5.83 -22.30 13.01
C LYS A 319 4.75 -21.54 13.76
N VAL A 320 5.03 -21.04 14.96
CA VAL A 320 4.09 -20.17 15.69
C VAL A 320 3.77 -18.92 14.87
N LEU A 321 4.78 -18.34 14.21
CA LEU A 321 4.57 -17.23 13.27
C LEU A 321 3.64 -17.63 12.12
N GLU A 322 3.81 -18.81 11.53
CA GLU A 322 2.92 -19.30 10.46
C GLU A 322 1.47 -19.54 10.94
N TYR A 323 1.26 -19.98 12.18
CA TYR A 323 -0.07 -20.27 12.73
C TYR A 323 -0.84 -19.02 13.16
N GLN A 324 -0.16 -17.99 13.67
CA GLN A 324 -0.80 -16.72 14.06
C GLN A 324 -1.33 -15.92 12.86
N GLU A 325 -1.01 -16.35 11.65
CA GLU A 325 -1.35 -15.70 10.37
C GLU A 325 -2.35 -16.53 9.52
N LYS A 326 -2.93 -17.61 10.07
CA LYS A 326 -4.04 -18.38 9.47
C LYS A 326 -5.35 -18.07 10.18
#